data_AF-A0A382IWX6-F1
#
_entry.id   AF-A0A382IWX6-F1
#
_cell.length_a   1.000
_cell.length_b   1.000
_cell.length_c   1.000
_cell.angle_alpha   90.00
_cell.angle_beta   90.00
_cell.angle_gamma   90.00
#
_symmetry.space_group_name_H-M   'P 1'
#
loop_
_entity.id
_entity.type
_entity.pdbx_description
1 polymer ?
#
loop_
_entity_poly.entity_id
_entity_poly.type
_entity_poly.pdbx_seq_one_letter_code
_entity_poly.pdbx_strand_id
1 'polypeptide(L)'
;MLGLIALLVVGISPVLAQDVGMFGNTPSRNMASDETGLPAEWEASTGANVLWSQPVGSQAYGGPVVGGGRVFVGTNNESRRDPDIEGDKGVAMAVDANTGDFLWQMVHDKLSAGRVNDWPLQGVCSSAYMEGDRIYYVSNQAHVVCLDANGFADGENDGPATDEADTSDIAGDVIWSYDMITELDVFPHNLATGSPLIVGDMLYTVTANGVDEGHVNVPSPFSPNFIALNKNTGELVWENAVVGENVLHGSWTNPAYAEINGRGQIVFPGGDGIL
;
A
#
# COMPACT_ATOMS: atom_id res chain seq x y z
N MET A 1 -5.97 -61.04 -21.88
CA MET A 1 -6.46 -59.68 -22.17
C MET A 1 -6.34 -58.89 -20.87
N LEU A 2 -5.18 -58.28 -20.63
CA LEU A 2 -4.89 -57.48 -19.44
C LEU A 2 -5.21 -56.02 -19.78
N GLY A 3 -6.20 -55.46 -19.09
CA GLY A 3 -6.63 -54.07 -19.25
C GLY A 3 -5.66 -53.12 -18.55
N LEU A 4 -5.14 -52.16 -19.31
CA LEU A 4 -4.30 -51.07 -18.81
C LEU A 4 -5.22 -49.99 -18.22
N ILE A 5 -5.14 -49.77 -16.91
CA ILE A 5 -5.79 -48.62 -16.25
C ILE A 5 -4.86 -47.42 -16.45
N ALA A 6 -5.26 -46.47 -17.28
CA ALA A 6 -4.59 -45.19 -17.42
C ALA A 6 -5.01 -44.28 -16.25
N LEU A 7 -4.07 -44.01 -15.35
CA LEU A 7 -4.25 -43.05 -14.27
C LEU A 7 -4.13 -41.64 -14.87
N LEU A 8 -5.26 -40.92 -14.95
CA LEU A 8 -5.29 -39.53 -15.37
C LEU A 8 -4.73 -38.67 -14.21
N VAL A 9 -3.46 -38.29 -14.28
CA VAL A 9 -2.90 -37.29 -13.37
C VAL A 9 -3.41 -35.93 -13.84
N VAL A 10 -4.39 -35.38 -13.12
CA VAL A 10 -4.80 -33.98 -13.28
C VAL A 10 -3.64 -33.14 -12.75
N GLY A 11 -2.81 -32.63 -13.67
CA GLY A 11 -1.76 -31.68 -13.32
C GLY A 11 -2.39 -30.42 -12.79
N ILE A 12 -2.21 -30.15 -11.49
CA ILE A 12 -2.42 -28.83 -10.91
C ILE A 12 -1.40 -27.93 -11.62
N SER A 13 -1.85 -27.11 -12.55
CA SER A 13 -0.98 -26.07 -13.11
C SER A 13 -0.60 -25.17 -11.93
N PRO A 14 0.69 -24.90 -11.68
CA PRO A 14 1.04 -23.90 -10.68
C PRO A 14 0.34 -22.61 -11.10
N VAL A 15 -0.52 -22.08 -10.23
CA VAL A 15 -0.95 -20.69 -10.35
C VAL A 15 0.34 -19.91 -10.34
N LEU A 16 0.72 -19.33 -11.49
CA LEU A 16 1.83 -18.40 -11.52
C LEU A 16 1.42 -17.28 -10.58
N ALA A 17 2.19 -17.08 -9.52
CA ALA A 17 1.96 -15.99 -8.60
C ALA A 17 1.94 -14.70 -9.43
N GLN A 18 0.96 -13.84 -9.17
CA GLN A 18 0.92 -12.53 -9.80
C GLN A 18 2.20 -11.77 -9.39
N ASP A 19 3.08 -11.51 -10.35
CA ASP A 19 4.39 -10.87 -10.11
C ASP A 19 4.25 -9.38 -9.74
N VAL A 20 3.10 -8.78 -10.06
CA VAL A 20 2.78 -7.38 -9.77
C VAL A 20 1.40 -7.25 -9.15
N GLY A 21 1.34 -6.81 -7.89
CA GLY A 21 0.09 -6.51 -7.17
C GLY A 21 -0.12 -5.01 -7.04
N MET A 22 -1.34 -4.50 -7.22
CA MET A 22 -1.65 -3.08 -7.00
C MET A 22 -3.13 -2.83 -6.75
N PHE A 23 -3.49 -1.65 -6.22
CA PHE A 23 -4.88 -1.21 -6.17
C PHE A 23 -5.52 -1.22 -7.56
N GLY A 24 -6.57 -2.04 -7.73
CA GLY A 24 -7.28 -2.21 -8.99
C GLY A 24 -6.61 -3.13 -10.01
N ASN A 25 -5.57 -3.88 -9.61
CA ASN A 25 -4.81 -4.89 -10.38
C ASN A 25 -4.12 -4.45 -11.67
N THR A 26 -4.52 -3.32 -12.26
CA THR A 26 -3.93 -2.77 -13.46
C THR A 26 -3.68 -1.27 -13.29
N PRO A 27 -2.74 -0.67 -14.05
CA PRO A 27 -2.53 0.77 -14.03
C PRO A 27 -3.78 1.60 -14.33
N SER A 28 -4.76 1.03 -15.06
CA SER A 28 -6.03 1.69 -15.38
C SER A 28 -7.02 1.79 -14.22
N ARG A 29 -6.84 0.96 -13.18
CA ARG A 29 -7.70 0.90 -11.97
C ARG A 29 -9.19 0.72 -12.27
N ASN A 30 -9.52 -0.04 -13.31
CA ASN A 30 -10.90 -0.26 -13.77
C ASN A 30 -11.69 -1.33 -12.98
N MET A 31 -11.14 -1.88 -11.88
CA MET A 31 -11.75 -2.88 -10.97
C MET A 31 -12.41 -4.09 -11.69
N ALA A 32 -12.00 -4.36 -12.92
CA ALA A 32 -12.46 -5.51 -13.69
C ALA A 32 -11.41 -6.62 -13.59
N SER A 33 -11.88 -7.86 -13.46
CA SER A 33 -11.04 -9.06 -13.45
C SER A 33 -11.48 -9.99 -14.56
N ASP A 34 -10.52 -10.50 -15.32
CA ASP A 34 -10.73 -11.52 -16.34
C ASP A 34 -10.70 -12.95 -15.77
N GLU A 35 -10.52 -13.07 -14.44
CA GLU A 35 -10.51 -14.36 -13.74
C GLU A 35 -11.84 -15.12 -13.92
N THR A 36 -11.73 -16.43 -14.04
CA THR A 36 -12.88 -17.31 -14.27
C THR A 36 -12.89 -18.46 -13.25
N GLY A 37 -14.04 -19.15 -13.12
CA GLY A 37 -14.15 -20.27 -12.18
C GLY A 37 -14.22 -19.86 -10.71
N LEU A 38 -14.51 -18.59 -10.43
CA LEU A 38 -14.71 -18.07 -9.08
C LEU A 38 -15.93 -18.73 -8.40
N PRO A 39 -15.88 -18.97 -7.07
CA PRO A 39 -17.04 -19.49 -6.35
C PRO A 39 -18.21 -18.50 -6.46
N ALA A 40 -19.37 -19.00 -6.91
CA ALA A 40 -20.57 -18.17 -7.07
C ALA A 40 -21.21 -17.77 -5.72
N GLU A 41 -20.91 -18.51 -4.66
CA GLU A 41 -21.39 -18.30 -3.30
C GLU A 41 -20.23 -18.50 -2.33
N TRP A 42 -20.16 -17.70 -1.28
CA TRP A 42 -19.20 -17.83 -0.18
C TRP A 42 -19.81 -17.24 1.09
N GLU A 43 -19.33 -17.68 2.26
CA GLU A 43 -19.84 -17.20 3.55
C GLU A 43 -18.70 -17.13 4.57
N ALA A 44 -18.21 -15.91 4.84
CA ALA A 44 -17.11 -15.68 5.76
C ALA A 44 -17.42 -16.13 7.20
N SER A 45 -18.67 -16.01 7.66
CA SER A 45 -19.03 -16.39 9.02
C SER A 45 -18.95 -17.90 9.29
N THR A 46 -19.11 -18.72 8.25
CA THR A 46 -19.07 -20.18 8.33
C THR A 46 -17.81 -20.79 7.74
N GLY A 47 -17.04 -20.02 6.96
CA GLY A 47 -15.89 -20.49 6.22
C GLY A 47 -16.23 -21.20 4.90
N ALA A 48 -17.50 -21.20 4.47
CA ALA A 48 -17.87 -21.84 3.22
C ALA A 48 -17.22 -21.12 2.02
N ASN A 49 -16.48 -21.87 1.20
CA ASN A 49 -15.67 -21.37 0.08
C ASN A 49 -14.66 -20.29 0.48
N VAL A 50 -14.19 -20.32 1.73
CA VAL A 50 -13.10 -19.46 2.24
C VAL A 50 -11.85 -20.31 2.36
N LEU A 51 -10.74 -19.88 1.75
CA LEU A 51 -9.46 -20.59 1.82
C LEU A 51 -8.84 -20.47 3.23
N TRP A 52 -8.78 -19.25 3.74
CA TRP A 52 -8.31 -18.91 5.09
C TRP A 52 -8.88 -17.55 5.51
N SER A 53 -8.78 -17.23 6.80
CA SER A 53 -9.06 -15.91 7.33
C SER A 53 -7.96 -15.52 8.33
N GLN A 54 -7.61 -14.24 8.33
CA GLN A 54 -6.55 -13.71 9.18
C GLN A 54 -7.04 -12.40 9.80
N PRO A 55 -7.12 -12.31 11.14
CA PRO A 55 -7.34 -11.03 11.81
C PRO A 55 -6.29 -10.00 11.37
N VAL A 56 -6.73 -8.77 11.14
CA VAL A 56 -5.82 -7.64 10.94
C VAL A 56 -6.00 -6.69 12.13
N GLY A 57 -5.43 -5.47 12.09
CA GLY A 57 -5.74 -4.47 13.09
C GLY A 57 -7.25 -4.16 13.19
N SER A 58 -7.63 -3.26 14.08
CA SER A 58 -9.05 -2.94 14.28
C SER A 58 -9.67 -2.17 13.11
N GLN A 59 -8.84 -1.55 12.26
CA GLN A 59 -9.26 -0.82 11.07
C GLN A 59 -8.29 -1.05 9.91
N ALA A 60 -8.84 -1.19 8.70
CA ALA A 60 -8.08 -1.31 7.45
C ALA A 60 -8.88 -0.64 6.32
N TYR A 61 -8.41 0.52 5.86
CA TYR A 61 -9.05 1.28 4.78
C TYR A 61 -8.40 1.02 3.41
N GLY A 62 -7.08 0.73 3.42
CA GLY A 62 -6.38 0.25 2.23
C GLY A 62 -6.86 -1.16 1.88
N GLY A 63 -7.09 -1.41 0.59
CA GLY A 63 -7.45 -2.74 0.13
C GLY A 63 -6.26 -3.70 0.21
N PRO A 64 -6.49 -5.00 0.49
CA PRO A 64 -5.43 -5.99 0.44
C PRO A 64 -4.90 -6.11 -0.99
N VAL A 65 -3.60 -6.33 -1.12
CA VAL A 65 -2.92 -6.52 -2.41
C VAL A 65 -2.25 -7.87 -2.41
N VAL A 66 -2.53 -8.67 -3.43
CA VAL A 66 -1.96 -10.02 -3.59
C VAL A 66 -0.88 -9.97 -4.66
N GLY A 67 0.29 -10.54 -4.37
CA GLY A 67 1.39 -10.64 -5.33
C GLY A 67 2.60 -11.35 -4.73
N GLY A 68 3.42 -12.00 -5.56
CA GLY A 68 4.64 -12.69 -5.10
C GLY A 68 4.39 -13.75 -4.02
N GLY A 69 3.24 -14.41 -4.05
CA GLY A 69 2.84 -15.42 -3.04
C GLY A 69 2.41 -14.85 -1.69
N ARG A 70 2.22 -13.53 -1.57
CA ARG A 70 1.86 -12.84 -0.33
C ARG A 70 0.61 -11.98 -0.48
N VAL A 71 0.00 -11.65 0.65
CA VAL A 71 -1.02 -10.60 0.76
C VAL A 71 -0.49 -9.50 1.65
N PHE A 72 -0.50 -8.27 1.15
CA PHE A 72 -0.08 -7.05 1.86
C PHE A 72 -1.30 -6.24 2.28
N VAL A 73 -1.35 -5.82 3.54
CA VAL A 73 -2.50 -5.09 4.11
C VAL A 73 -2.00 -3.92 4.97
N GLY A 74 -2.51 -2.72 4.68
CA GLY A 74 -2.39 -1.56 5.57
C GLY A 74 -3.44 -1.59 6.67
N THR A 75 -3.01 -1.48 7.93
CA THR A 75 -3.86 -1.55 9.12
C THR A 75 -3.19 -0.87 10.32
N ASN A 76 -3.70 -1.10 11.54
CA ASN A 76 -3.15 -0.59 12.80
C ASN A 76 -2.65 -1.74 13.70
N ASN A 77 -2.00 -1.40 14.82
CA ASN A 77 -1.39 -2.37 15.73
C ASN A 77 -2.37 -3.02 16.75
N GLU A 78 -3.69 -2.89 16.60
CA GLU A 78 -4.63 -3.45 17.58
C GLU A 78 -4.67 -4.99 17.58
N SER A 79 -4.16 -5.64 16.52
CA SER A 79 -3.95 -7.10 16.51
C SER A 79 -2.73 -7.56 17.30
N ARG A 80 -1.82 -6.64 17.69
CA ARG A 80 -0.59 -6.89 18.48
C ARG A 80 0.18 -8.13 18.03
N ARG A 81 0.71 -8.12 16.79
CA ARG A 81 1.49 -9.25 16.25
C ARG A 81 2.82 -9.43 16.97
N ASP A 82 3.45 -8.30 17.28
CA ASP A 82 4.59 -8.25 18.18
C ASP A 82 4.11 -7.83 19.59
N PRO A 83 4.29 -8.68 20.63
CA PRO A 83 3.92 -8.34 21.99
C PRO A 83 4.75 -7.21 22.62
N ASP A 84 5.94 -6.92 22.09
CA ASP A 84 6.84 -5.88 22.59
C ASP A 84 6.47 -4.49 22.03
N ILE A 85 5.65 -4.44 20.98
CA ILE A 85 5.17 -3.21 20.37
C ILE A 85 3.78 -2.84 20.92
N GLU A 86 3.75 -1.80 21.75
CA GLU A 86 2.51 -1.27 22.33
C GLU A 86 2.01 0.02 21.69
N GLY A 87 0.71 0.25 21.86
CA GLY A 87 0.05 1.52 21.52
C GLY A 87 -0.49 1.58 20.09
N ASP A 88 -1.12 2.72 19.81
CA ASP A 88 -1.68 3.06 18.51
C ASP A 88 -0.54 3.36 17.51
N LYS A 89 -0.55 2.65 16.38
CA LYS A 89 0.49 2.67 15.34
C LYS A 89 -0.14 2.43 13.97
N GLY A 90 0.51 2.91 12.91
CA GLY A 90 0.30 2.39 11.57
C GLY A 90 1.06 1.08 11.36
N VAL A 91 0.47 0.13 10.64
CA VAL A 91 1.08 -1.16 10.32
C VAL A 91 0.88 -1.47 8.84
N ALA A 92 1.95 -1.82 8.13
CA ALA A 92 1.87 -2.59 6.89
C ALA A 92 2.21 -4.04 7.23
N MET A 93 1.32 -4.98 6.92
CA MET A 93 1.46 -6.39 7.28
C MET A 93 1.51 -7.26 6.03
N ALA A 94 2.36 -8.30 6.06
CA ALA A 94 2.40 -9.35 5.05
C ALA A 94 1.97 -10.70 5.62
N VAL A 95 1.21 -11.44 4.83
CA VAL A 95 0.76 -12.80 5.16
C VAL A 95 0.94 -13.71 3.94
N ASP A 96 1.11 -15.01 4.14
CA ASP A 96 1.21 -15.99 3.05
C ASP A 96 -0.13 -16.08 2.30
N ALA A 97 -0.11 -16.02 0.96
CA ALA A 97 -1.34 -15.99 0.17
C ALA A 97 -2.08 -17.34 0.14
N ASN A 98 -1.40 -18.45 0.41
CA ASN A 98 -1.99 -19.80 0.37
C ASN A 98 -2.49 -20.24 1.75
N THR A 99 -1.81 -19.85 2.82
CA THR A 99 -2.13 -20.31 4.19
C THR A 99 -2.76 -19.22 5.05
N GLY A 100 -2.53 -17.94 4.73
CA GLY A 100 -2.93 -16.81 5.56
C GLY A 100 -2.01 -16.58 6.77
N ASP A 101 -0.92 -17.34 6.88
CA ASP A 101 0.00 -17.23 8.00
C ASP A 101 0.68 -15.85 8.01
N PHE A 102 0.81 -15.27 9.20
CA PHE A 102 1.55 -14.03 9.38
C PHE A 102 3.03 -14.24 9.03
N LEU A 103 3.58 -13.32 8.24
CA LEU A 103 4.99 -13.35 7.85
C LEU A 103 5.76 -12.26 8.58
N TRP A 104 5.41 -11.01 8.35
CA TRP A 104 6.09 -9.85 8.94
C TRP A 104 5.18 -8.63 9.03
N GLN A 105 5.59 -7.63 9.79
CA GLN A 105 4.97 -6.31 9.84
C GLN A 105 6.01 -5.17 9.84
N MET A 106 5.68 -4.06 9.19
CA MET A 106 6.35 -2.78 9.33
C MET A 106 5.49 -1.85 10.18
N VAL A 107 6.04 -1.33 11.26
CA VAL A 107 5.33 -0.50 12.25
C VAL A 107 5.77 0.96 12.14
N HIS A 108 4.80 1.86 12.17
CA HIS A 108 4.98 3.30 12.07
C HIS A 108 4.39 3.98 13.29
N ASP A 109 5.17 4.86 13.91
CA ASP A 109 4.70 5.71 15.00
C ASP A 109 3.63 6.69 14.52
N LYS A 110 2.82 7.16 15.48
CA LYS A 110 1.85 8.24 15.25
C LYS A 110 2.54 9.59 15.15
N LEU A 111 2.04 10.46 14.28
CA LEU A 111 2.52 11.84 14.19
C LEU A 111 2.24 12.61 15.48
N SER A 112 3.22 13.39 15.94
CA SER A 112 3.14 14.19 17.17
C SER A 112 2.08 15.29 17.12
N ALA A 113 1.70 15.73 15.93
CA ALA A 113 0.60 16.67 15.70
C ALA A 113 -0.78 16.07 16.03
N GLY A 114 -0.87 14.74 16.20
CA GLY A 114 -2.08 14.05 16.59
C GLY A 114 -3.16 14.12 15.51
N ARG A 115 -4.42 14.17 15.94
CA ARG A 115 -5.60 13.92 15.08
C ARG A 115 -5.66 14.75 13.80
N VAL A 116 -5.10 15.96 13.80
CA VAL A 116 -5.15 16.86 12.63
C VAL A 116 -4.35 16.31 11.47
N ASN A 117 -3.27 15.56 11.73
CA ASN A 117 -2.45 14.94 10.70
C ASN A 117 -2.57 13.41 10.67
N ASP A 118 -2.87 12.79 11.81
CA ASP A 118 -2.89 11.33 11.97
C ASP A 118 -3.99 10.92 12.96
N TRP A 119 -5.08 10.37 12.42
CA TRP A 119 -6.30 10.11 13.17
C TRP A 119 -6.12 8.92 14.14
N PRO A 120 -6.67 9.02 15.37
CA PRO A 120 -6.55 7.94 16.34
C PRO A 120 -7.12 6.62 15.83
N LEU A 121 -6.42 5.52 16.15
CA LEU A 121 -6.73 4.14 15.78
C LEU A 121 -6.75 3.88 14.27
N GLN A 122 -6.34 4.84 13.45
CA GLN A 122 -6.17 4.60 12.02
C GLN A 122 -4.78 4.12 11.69
N GLY A 123 -4.72 3.28 10.67
CA GLY A 123 -3.50 2.60 10.29
C GLY A 123 -2.81 3.23 9.10
N VAL A 124 -1.95 2.42 8.48
CA VAL A 124 -1.57 2.62 7.09
C VAL A 124 -2.83 2.48 6.23
N CYS A 125 -3.21 3.55 5.54
CA CYS A 125 -4.43 3.60 4.71
C CYS A 125 -4.16 3.49 3.21
N SER A 126 -2.91 3.21 2.84
CA SER A 126 -2.49 2.92 1.47
C SER A 126 -2.72 1.45 1.13
N SER A 127 -3.20 1.16 -0.07
CA SER A 127 -2.99 -0.17 -0.66
C SER A 127 -1.57 -0.20 -1.23
N ALA A 128 -0.84 -1.29 -1.02
CA ALA A 128 0.52 -1.40 -1.52
C ALA A 128 0.57 -1.52 -3.06
N TYR A 129 1.70 -1.19 -3.65
CA TYR A 129 2.12 -1.69 -4.95
C TYR A 129 3.21 -2.72 -4.68
N MET A 130 3.14 -3.89 -5.29
CA MET A 130 4.15 -4.94 -5.20
C MET A 130 4.65 -5.26 -6.60
N GLU A 131 5.97 -5.40 -6.77
CA GLU A 131 6.61 -5.87 -7.99
C GLU A 131 7.93 -6.55 -7.64
N GLY A 132 8.10 -7.81 -8.05
CA GLY A 132 9.28 -8.60 -7.71
C GLY A 132 9.47 -8.72 -6.19
N ASP A 133 10.65 -8.33 -5.71
CA ASP A 133 11.01 -8.40 -4.29
C ASP A 133 10.78 -7.06 -3.57
N ARG A 134 9.91 -6.18 -4.10
CA ARG A 134 9.65 -4.86 -3.51
C ARG A 134 8.19 -4.58 -3.30
N ILE A 135 7.89 -3.89 -2.22
CA ILE A 135 6.59 -3.24 -2.02
C ILE A 135 6.73 -1.74 -1.76
N TYR A 136 5.70 -0.99 -2.17
CA TYR A 136 5.63 0.45 -2.09
C TYR A 136 4.29 0.88 -1.50
N TYR A 137 4.28 1.81 -0.54
CA TYR A 137 3.05 2.35 0.03
C TYR A 137 3.28 3.71 0.68
N VAL A 138 2.18 4.41 0.99
CA VAL A 138 2.20 5.62 1.82
C VAL A 138 1.90 5.25 3.28
N SER A 139 2.80 5.55 4.21
CA SER A 139 2.60 5.32 5.65
C SER A 139 1.69 6.38 6.28
N ASN A 140 1.22 6.16 7.50
CA ASN A 140 0.46 7.18 8.27
C ASN A 140 1.31 8.42 8.58
N GLN A 141 2.63 8.33 8.52
CA GLN A 141 3.56 9.45 8.74
C GLN A 141 3.79 10.29 7.49
N ALA A 142 3.02 10.07 6.41
CA ALA A 142 3.19 10.70 5.11
C ALA A 142 4.56 10.41 4.46
N HIS A 143 5.08 9.21 4.69
CA HIS A 143 6.26 8.73 3.98
C HIS A 143 5.82 7.86 2.80
N VAL A 144 6.46 8.02 1.64
CA VAL A 144 6.45 6.96 0.63
C VAL A 144 7.55 5.98 0.98
N VAL A 145 7.19 4.73 1.25
CA VAL A 145 8.10 3.71 1.76
C VAL A 145 8.26 2.61 0.72
N CYS A 146 9.50 2.22 0.43
CA CYS A 146 9.85 1.00 -0.28
C CYS A 146 10.42 -0.01 0.71
N LEU A 147 9.81 -1.18 0.81
CA LEU A 147 10.32 -2.30 1.60
C LEU A 147 10.75 -3.45 0.70
N ASP A 148 11.65 -4.29 1.20
CA ASP A 148 11.77 -5.66 0.70
C ASP A 148 10.48 -6.45 0.99
N ALA A 149 10.08 -7.30 0.04
CA ALA A 149 8.85 -8.08 0.11
C ALA A 149 8.94 -9.25 1.11
N ASN A 150 10.14 -9.71 1.46
CA ASN A 150 10.39 -10.73 2.47
C ASN A 150 10.53 -10.13 3.88
N GLY A 151 10.81 -8.83 3.98
CA GLY A 151 11.21 -8.20 5.24
C GLY A 151 12.50 -8.84 5.76
N PHE A 152 12.80 -8.71 7.04
CA PHE A 152 13.99 -9.33 7.64
C PHE A 152 13.93 -10.86 7.76
N ALA A 153 12.87 -11.51 7.28
CA ALA A 153 12.65 -12.95 7.42
C ALA A 153 13.66 -13.81 6.64
N ASP A 154 14.33 -13.25 5.63
CA ASP A 154 15.40 -13.92 4.89
C ASP A 154 16.80 -13.74 5.53
N GLY A 155 16.90 -12.89 6.56
CA GLY A 155 18.12 -12.64 7.31
C GLY A 155 19.09 -11.67 6.64
N GLU A 156 18.65 -10.94 5.60
CA GLU A 156 19.42 -9.89 4.93
C GLU A 156 18.83 -8.50 5.26
N ASN A 157 19.62 -7.45 5.03
CA ASN A 157 19.11 -6.08 4.92
C ASN A 157 19.39 -5.67 3.47
N ASP A 158 18.33 -5.53 2.68
CA ASP A 158 18.36 -5.30 1.24
C ASP A 158 18.50 -3.82 0.88
N GLY A 159 18.39 -2.96 1.89
CA GLY A 159 18.40 -1.52 1.77
C GLY A 159 19.76 -0.86 2.04
N PRO A 160 19.96 0.38 1.55
CA PRO A 160 20.93 1.30 2.12
C PRO A 160 20.54 1.83 3.51
N ALA A 161 19.28 1.68 3.95
CA ALA A 161 18.86 2.01 5.31
C ALA A 161 19.39 0.94 6.28
N THR A 162 19.94 1.38 7.41
CA THR A 162 20.58 0.47 8.40
C THR A 162 20.32 0.89 9.84
N ASP A 163 19.45 1.88 10.03
CA ASP A 163 19.09 2.48 11.31
C ASP A 163 17.68 2.09 11.76
N GLU A 164 17.11 1.03 11.16
CA GLU A 164 15.87 0.41 11.58
C GLU A 164 15.93 0.03 13.07
N ALA A 165 14.90 0.43 13.82
CA ALA A 165 14.83 0.18 15.24
C ALA A 165 14.56 -1.30 15.56
N ASP A 166 13.92 -2.02 14.65
CA ASP A 166 13.58 -3.43 14.75
C ASP A 166 14.06 -4.16 13.48
N THR A 167 14.89 -5.18 13.70
CA THR A 167 15.44 -6.06 12.65
C THR A 167 15.17 -7.52 13.01
N SER A 168 14.11 -7.80 13.77
CA SER A 168 13.66 -9.16 14.07
C SER A 168 13.18 -9.87 12.80
N ASP A 169 13.05 -11.19 12.84
CA ASP A 169 12.60 -12.00 11.70
C ASP A 169 11.15 -11.74 11.27
N ILE A 170 10.40 -10.96 12.05
CA ILE A 170 9.03 -10.53 11.76
C ILE A 170 8.93 -9.03 11.43
N ALA A 171 10.06 -8.32 11.35
CA ALA A 171 10.11 -6.91 10.99
C ALA A 171 10.15 -6.71 9.48
N GLY A 172 9.56 -5.62 8.99
CA GLY A 172 9.76 -5.15 7.62
C GLY A 172 11.17 -4.59 7.43
N ASP A 173 11.73 -4.75 6.24
CA ASP A 173 13.06 -4.25 5.87
C ASP A 173 12.94 -3.07 4.91
N VAL A 174 13.52 -1.92 5.27
CA VAL A 174 13.35 -0.66 4.53
C VAL A 174 14.45 -0.52 3.47
N ILE A 175 14.06 -0.46 2.20
CA ILE A 175 15.00 -0.14 1.13
C ILE A 175 15.21 1.37 1.05
N TRP A 176 14.13 2.15 1.01
CA TRP A 176 14.19 3.61 1.08
C TRP A 176 12.86 4.17 1.59
N SER A 177 12.91 5.39 2.14
CA SER A 177 11.74 6.15 2.55
C SER A 177 11.88 7.61 2.10
N TYR A 178 10.77 8.22 1.68
CA TYR A 178 10.69 9.63 1.31
C TYR A 178 9.68 10.34 2.21
N ASP A 179 10.18 11.20 3.11
CA ASP A 179 9.37 11.95 4.07
C ASP A 179 8.75 13.20 3.42
N MET A 180 7.48 13.10 3.02
CA MET A 180 6.81 14.21 2.34
C MET A 180 6.63 15.44 3.25
N ILE A 181 6.51 15.27 4.58
CA ILE A 181 6.33 16.42 5.48
C ILE A 181 7.64 17.21 5.54
N THR A 182 8.76 16.52 5.73
CA THR A 182 10.07 17.17 5.85
C THR A 182 10.56 17.71 4.51
N GLU A 183 10.39 16.96 3.41
CA GLU A 183 10.96 17.31 2.11
C GLU A 183 10.09 18.28 1.30
N LEU A 184 8.77 18.26 1.50
CA LEU A 184 7.81 19.00 0.66
C LEU A 184 6.90 19.94 1.45
N ASP A 185 7.11 20.06 2.76
CA ASP A 185 6.29 20.85 3.69
C ASP A 185 4.79 20.48 3.67
N VAL A 186 4.42 19.27 3.22
CA VAL A 186 3.00 18.89 3.08
C VAL A 186 2.33 18.81 4.44
N PHE A 187 1.06 19.21 4.48
CA PHE A 187 0.23 19.12 5.67
C PHE A 187 -0.83 18.04 5.46
N PRO A 188 -0.55 16.75 5.76
CA PRO A 188 -1.54 15.69 5.57
C PRO A 188 -2.72 15.95 6.49
N HIS A 189 -3.95 15.97 6.00
CA HIS A 189 -5.12 16.17 6.87
C HIS A 189 -5.72 14.82 7.29
N ASN A 190 -5.88 14.58 8.59
CA ASN A 190 -6.38 13.36 9.26
C ASN A 190 -5.63 12.05 8.95
N LEU A 191 -5.24 11.80 7.71
CA LEU A 191 -4.55 10.62 7.23
C LEU A 191 -3.67 11.01 6.05
N ALA A 192 -2.44 10.49 6.03
CA ALA A 192 -1.72 10.31 4.79
C ALA A 192 -2.24 9.06 4.07
N THR A 193 -2.79 9.23 2.88
CA THR A 193 -3.12 8.11 2.01
C THR A 193 -2.94 8.46 0.55
N GLY A 194 -2.51 7.45 -0.21
CA GLY A 194 -2.32 7.47 -1.65
C GLY A 194 -1.74 6.12 -2.03
N SER A 195 -2.51 5.30 -2.75
CA SER A 195 -2.02 4.00 -3.21
C SER A 195 -1.12 4.21 -4.42
N PRO A 196 0.19 3.85 -4.35
CA PRO A 196 1.12 4.13 -5.43
C PRO A 196 0.69 3.54 -6.77
N LEU A 197 0.89 4.30 -7.84
CA LEU A 197 0.80 3.84 -9.21
C LEU A 197 2.20 3.87 -9.80
N ILE A 198 2.72 2.73 -10.25
CA ILE A 198 4.02 2.67 -10.91
C ILE A 198 3.86 2.46 -12.41
N VAL A 199 4.54 3.27 -13.22
CA VAL A 199 4.64 3.12 -14.68
C VAL A 199 6.10 3.25 -15.09
N GLY A 200 6.69 2.15 -15.56
CA GLY A 200 8.13 2.06 -15.78
C GLY A 200 8.89 2.19 -14.45
N ASP A 201 9.76 3.20 -14.36
CA ASP A 201 10.55 3.50 -13.15
C ASP A 201 9.95 4.62 -12.29
N MET A 202 8.77 5.13 -12.65
CA MET A 202 8.13 6.25 -11.97
C MET A 202 7.01 5.78 -11.05
N LEU A 203 7.08 6.16 -9.78
CA LEU A 203 6.03 5.99 -8.78
C LEU A 203 5.25 7.29 -8.65
N TYR A 204 3.94 7.24 -8.86
CA TYR A 204 3.02 8.37 -8.76
C TYR A 204 2.10 8.22 -7.54
N THR A 205 1.94 9.28 -6.76
CA THR A 205 0.99 9.32 -5.64
C THR A 205 0.54 10.74 -5.33
N VAL A 206 -0.52 10.86 -4.54
CA VAL A 206 -0.94 12.11 -3.88
C VAL A 206 -0.23 12.26 -2.54
N THR A 207 -0.17 13.50 -2.03
CA THR A 207 0.57 13.82 -0.79
C THR A 207 -0.32 13.93 0.45
N ALA A 208 -1.63 13.78 0.30
CA ALA A 208 -2.62 14.05 1.35
C ALA A 208 -2.67 15.49 1.88
N ASN A 209 -1.97 16.43 1.25
CA ASN A 209 -2.00 17.84 1.62
C ASN A 209 -3.46 18.35 1.73
N GLY A 210 -3.75 19.04 2.83
CA GLY A 210 -5.11 19.31 3.28
C GLY A 210 -5.25 20.53 4.18
N VAL A 211 -6.40 20.61 4.85
CA VAL A 211 -6.80 21.74 5.68
C VAL A 211 -6.32 21.60 7.13
N ASP A 212 -6.32 22.69 7.88
CA ASP A 212 -6.08 22.72 9.32
C ASP A 212 -7.20 22.05 10.14
N GLU A 213 -7.01 21.98 11.47
CA GLU A 213 -8.02 21.41 12.39
C GLU A 213 -9.37 22.15 12.33
N GLY A 214 -9.35 23.44 11.96
CA GLY A 214 -10.56 24.25 11.77
C GLY A 214 -11.34 23.90 10.50
N HIS A 215 -10.72 23.17 9.57
CA HIS A 215 -11.20 22.93 8.21
C HIS A 215 -11.45 24.22 7.41
N VAL A 216 -10.61 25.24 7.63
CA VAL A 216 -10.76 26.56 7.00
C VAL A 216 -9.56 26.92 6.15
N ASN A 217 -8.34 26.72 6.67
CA ASN A 217 -7.12 27.14 5.98
C ASN A 217 -6.39 25.93 5.43
N VAL A 218 -5.73 26.08 4.29
CA VAL A 218 -4.73 25.13 3.80
C VAL A 218 -3.37 25.61 4.35
N PRO A 219 -2.74 24.93 5.32
CA PRO A 219 -1.51 25.41 5.95
C PRO A 219 -0.33 25.49 4.98
N SER A 220 -0.30 24.57 4.02
CA SER A 220 0.78 24.43 3.05
C SER A 220 0.25 24.56 1.62
N PRO A 221 -0.23 25.75 1.20
CA PRO A 221 -0.90 25.92 -0.09
C PRO A 221 0.07 25.86 -1.28
N PHE A 222 1.38 25.93 -1.03
CA PHE A 222 2.42 25.80 -2.05
C PHE A 222 3.03 24.40 -2.11
N SER A 223 2.71 23.53 -1.16
CA SER A 223 3.17 22.14 -1.19
C SER A 223 2.45 21.34 -2.26
N PRO A 224 3.15 20.40 -2.91
CA PRO A 224 2.55 19.63 -3.98
C PRO A 224 1.41 18.76 -3.48
N ASN A 225 0.40 18.59 -4.33
CA ASN A 225 -0.68 17.63 -4.15
C ASN A 225 -0.38 16.30 -4.84
N PHE A 226 0.48 16.35 -5.87
CA PHE A 226 0.87 15.22 -6.70
C PHE A 226 2.38 15.17 -6.80
N ILE A 227 2.94 13.98 -6.69
CA ILE A 227 4.37 13.75 -6.83
C ILE A 227 4.65 12.54 -7.71
N ALA A 228 5.86 12.52 -8.26
CA ALA A 228 6.44 11.36 -8.87
C ALA A 228 7.86 11.13 -8.34
N LEU A 229 8.13 9.92 -7.85
CA LEU A 229 9.43 9.48 -7.36
C LEU A 229 10.04 8.46 -8.32
N ASN A 230 11.37 8.36 -8.35
CA ASN A 230 12.04 7.22 -8.96
C ASN A 230 11.84 5.98 -8.04
N LYS A 231 11.23 4.92 -8.54
CA LYS A 231 10.89 3.73 -7.72
C LYS A 231 12.12 3.00 -7.17
N ASN A 232 13.29 3.20 -7.77
CA ASN A 232 14.52 2.50 -7.38
C ASN A 232 15.26 3.25 -6.27
N THR A 233 15.21 4.59 -6.29
CA THR A 233 16.01 5.45 -5.38
C THR A 233 15.18 6.24 -4.37
N GLY A 234 13.87 6.38 -4.59
CA GLY A 234 13.00 7.24 -3.77
C GLY A 234 13.13 8.73 -4.08
N GLU A 235 14.00 9.12 -5.01
CA GLU A 235 14.25 10.53 -5.33
C GLU A 235 13.04 11.18 -6.02
N LEU A 236 12.74 12.42 -5.64
CA LEU A 236 11.73 13.24 -6.28
C LEU A 236 12.14 13.58 -7.72
N VAL A 237 11.28 13.24 -8.68
CA VAL A 237 11.50 13.51 -10.11
C VAL A 237 10.54 14.60 -10.61
N TRP A 238 9.33 14.67 -10.07
CA TRP A 238 8.33 15.66 -10.45
C TRP A 238 7.36 15.92 -9.31
N GLU A 239 6.84 17.14 -9.26
CA GLU A 239 5.83 17.57 -8.30
C GLU A 239 4.87 18.59 -8.93
N ASN A 240 3.69 18.73 -8.33
CA ASN A 240 2.72 19.73 -8.79
C ASN A 240 1.77 20.17 -7.66
N ALA A 241 1.64 21.49 -7.51
CA ALA A 241 0.81 22.15 -6.50
C ALA A 241 -0.38 22.92 -7.12
N VAL A 242 -0.92 22.47 -8.27
CA VAL A 242 -1.97 23.18 -9.00
C VAL A 242 -3.27 23.32 -8.21
N VAL A 243 -3.55 22.40 -7.28
CA VAL A 243 -4.76 22.46 -6.44
C VAL A 243 -4.64 23.62 -5.46
N GLY A 244 -3.49 23.74 -4.78
CA GLY A 244 -3.14 24.84 -3.90
C GLY A 244 -4.21 25.12 -2.83
N GLU A 245 -4.65 26.36 -2.73
CA GLU A 245 -5.68 26.80 -1.76
C GLU A 245 -7.08 26.21 -2.02
N ASN A 246 -7.31 25.55 -3.17
CA ASN A 246 -8.62 25.00 -3.52
C ASN A 246 -8.90 23.62 -2.90
N VAL A 247 -7.97 23.07 -2.10
CA VAL A 247 -8.20 21.80 -1.40
C VAL A 247 -9.45 21.93 -0.52
N LEU A 248 -10.44 21.06 -0.74
CA LEU A 248 -11.70 21.09 -0.01
C LEU A 248 -11.58 20.54 1.40
N HIS A 249 -10.72 19.52 1.59
CA HIS A 249 -10.50 18.89 2.89
C HIS A 249 -9.12 18.23 2.97
N GLY A 250 -8.85 17.25 2.11
CA GLY A 250 -7.56 16.61 1.97
C GLY A 250 -7.50 15.82 0.67
N SER A 251 -6.31 15.36 0.30
CA SER A 251 -6.07 14.71 -1.00
C SER A 251 -5.84 13.20 -0.81
N TRP A 252 -6.91 12.41 -0.83
CA TRP A 252 -6.85 10.96 -0.55
C TRP A 252 -7.15 10.08 -1.76
N THR A 253 -6.99 10.65 -2.95
CA THR A 253 -7.34 10.01 -4.21
C THR A 253 -6.18 9.18 -4.75
N ASN A 254 -6.48 8.39 -5.77
CA ASN A 254 -5.60 7.35 -6.28
C ASN A 254 -5.34 7.64 -7.77
N PRO A 255 -4.09 7.90 -8.21
CA PRO A 255 -3.80 8.15 -9.62
C PRO A 255 -4.10 6.93 -10.49
N ALA A 256 -4.45 7.15 -11.75
CA ALA A 256 -4.60 6.08 -12.75
C ALA A 256 -3.75 6.39 -13.98
N TYR A 257 -3.40 5.36 -14.75
CA TYR A 257 -2.71 5.47 -16.03
C TYR A 257 -3.59 4.97 -17.16
N ALA A 258 -3.60 5.71 -18.26
CA ALA A 258 -4.18 5.27 -19.52
C ALA A 258 -3.37 5.77 -20.70
N GLU A 259 -3.34 5.00 -21.79
CA GLU A 259 -2.91 5.51 -23.08
C GLU A 259 -4.10 6.13 -23.80
N ILE A 260 -4.04 7.44 -24.03
CA ILE A 260 -5.11 8.21 -24.66
C ILE A 260 -4.53 8.86 -25.93
N ASN A 261 -5.09 8.50 -27.09
CA ASN A 261 -4.63 8.96 -28.40
C ASN A 261 -3.12 8.71 -28.66
N GLY A 262 -2.62 7.53 -28.26
CA GLY A 262 -1.21 7.15 -28.45
C GLY A 262 -0.23 7.81 -27.48
N ARG A 263 -0.72 8.42 -26.39
CA ARG A 263 0.09 9.06 -25.35
C ARG A 263 -0.31 8.53 -23.98
N GLY A 264 0.67 8.02 -23.24
CA GLY A 264 0.50 7.69 -21.82
C GLY A 264 0.17 8.95 -21.02
N GLN A 265 -0.86 8.86 -20.18
CA GLN A 265 -1.30 9.93 -19.30
C GLN A 265 -1.50 9.37 -17.89
N ILE A 266 -1.02 10.12 -16.91
CA ILE A 266 -1.38 9.91 -15.51
C ILE A 266 -2.52 10.86 -15.19
N VAL A 267 -3.56 10.33 -14.58
CA VAL A 267 -4.77 11.05 -14.23
C VAL A 267 -4.85 11.11 -12.71
N PHE A 268 -4.82 12.32 -12.17
CA PHE A 268 -4.90 12.59 -10.73
C PHE A 268 -6.21 13.32 -10.41
N PRO A 269 -7.10 12.74 -9.60
CA PRO A 269 -8.23 13.49 -9.06
C PRO A 269 -7.72 14.43 -7.96
N GLY A 270 -7.83 15.75 -8.14
CA GLY A 270 -7.39 16.74 -7.17
C GLY A 270 -8.25 16.79 -5.90
N GLY A 271 -7.65 17.28 -4.81
CA GLY A 271 -8.35 17.55 -3.55
C GLY A 271 -9.40 18.67 -3.64
N ASP A 272 -9.49 19.35 -4.78
CA ASP A 272 -10.53 20.32 -5.17
C ASP A 272 -11.75 19.66 -5.84
N GLY A 273 -11.71 18.35 -6.08
CA GLY A 273 -12.76 17.62 -6.77
C GLY A 273 -12.70 17.72 -8.30
N ILE A 274 -11.56 18.13 -8.88
CA ILE A 274 -11.35 18.28 -10.32
C ILE A 274 -10.39 17.17 -10.84
N LEU A 275 -10.60 16.73 -12.08
CA LEU A 275 -9.75 15.79 -12.81
C LEU A 275 -8.89 16.49 -13.86
#